data_AF-A0A2V7DS46-F1
#
_entry.id   AF-A0A2V7DS46-F1
#
_cell.length_a   1.000
_cell.length_b   1.000
_cell.length_c   1.000
_cell.angle_alpha   90.00
_cell.angle_beta   90.00
_cell.angle_gamma   90.00
#
_symmetry.space_group_name_H-M   'P 1'
#
loop_
_entity.id
_entity.type
_entity.pdbx_description
1 polymer ?
#
loop_
_entity_poly.entity_id
_entity_poly.type
_entity_poly.pdbx_seq_one_letter_code
_entity_poly.pdbx_strand_id
1 'polypeptide(L)' 'ADNALGRKLLGWEPQIKFVHGLRRTIDWYFSTKDPEAIRRTLDTRLTERQP' A
#
# COMPACT_ATOMS: atom_id res chain seq x y z
N ALA A 1 16.34 5.78 -1.10
CA ALA A 1 16.74 4.39 -0.79
C ALA A 1 17.72 3.94 -1.86
N ASP A 2 18.86 3.36 -1.48
CA ASP A 2 19.87 2.83 -2.40
C ASP A 2 19.89 1.30 -2.33
N ASN A 3 19.87 0.64 -3.49
CA ASN A 3 19.83 -0.82 -3.63
C ASN A 3 21.18 -1.39 -4.10
N ALA A 4 22.24 -0.58 -4.18
CA ALA A 4 23.53 -0.99 -4.73
C ALA A 4 24.13 -2.23 -4.05
N LEU A 5 24.00 -2.35 -2.72
CA LEU A 5 24.54 -3.49 -1.97
C LEU A 5 23.82 -4.81 -2.30
N GLY A 6 22.48 -4.78 -2.40
CA GLY A 6 21.68 -5.96 -2.74
C GLY A 6 21.96 -6.45 -4.16
N ARG A 7 22.14 -5.53 -5.11
CA ARG A 7 22.54 -5.87 -6.48
C ARG A 7 23.93 -6.49 -6.52
N LYS A 8 24.90 -5.95 -5.76
CA LYS A 8 26.28 -6.46 -5.74
C LYS A 8 26.39 -7.86 -5.14
N LEU A 9 25.68 -8.14 -4.06
CA LEU A 9 25.83 -9.39 -3.32
C LEU A 9 24.91 -10.51 -3.83
N LEU A 10 23.73 -10.15 -4.32
CA LEU A 10 22.66 -11.11 -4.62
C LEU A 10 22.16 -11.02 -6.07
N GLY A 11 22.68 -10.09 -6.87
CA GLY A 11 22.11 -9.77 -8.18
C GLY A 11 20.67 -9.23 -8.08
N TRP A 12 20.23 -8.81 -6.88
CA TRP A 12 18.85 -8.46 -6.63
C TRP A 12 18.59 -6.98 -6.87
N GLU A 13 17.49 -6.69 -7.57
CA GLU A 13 16.93 -5.35 -7.68
C GLU A 13 15.41 -5.38 -7.90
N PRO A 14 14.69 -4.28 -7.58
CA PRO A 14 13.25 -4.20 -7.82
C PRO A 14 12.92 -4.34 -9.31
N GLN A 15 12.02 -5.26 -9.63
CA GLN A 15 11.57 -5.50 -11.01
C GLN A 15 10.51 -4.50 -11.47
N ILE A 16 9.92 -3.75 -10.54
CA ILE A 16 8.86 -2.78 -10.80
C ILE A 16 9.30 -1.43 -10.26
N LYS A 17 9.14 -0.36 -11.07
CA LYS A 17 9.40 1.01 -10.60
C LYS A 17 8.44 1.35 -9.47
N PHE A 18 8.93 2.09 -8.48
CA PHE A 18 8.14 2.52 -7.33
C PHE A 18 6.78 3.11 -7.70
N VAL A 19 6.72 4.01 -8.69
CA VAL A 19 5.47 4.67 -9.12
C VAL A 19 4.42 3.67 -9.63
N HIS A 20 4.85 2.62 -10.34
CA HIS A 20 3.93 1.59 -10.82
C HIS A 20 3.43 0.71 -9.66
N GLY A 21 4.33 0.33 -8.75
CA GLY A 21 3.95 -0.41 -7.54
C GLY A 21 2.96 0.39 -6.70
N LEU A 22 3.23 1.67 -6.47
CA LEU A 22 2.38 2.57 -5.70
C LEU A 22 0.97 2.68 -6.30
N ARG A 23 0.87 2.92 -7.62
CA ARG A 23 -0.43 2.96 -8.30
C ARG A 23 -1.21 1.66 -8.12
N ARG A 24 -0.57 0.52 -8.37
CA ARG A 24 -1.23 -0.79 -8.20
C ARG A 24 -1.70 -1.02 -6.77
N THR A 25 -0.92 -0.59 -5.77
CA THR A 25 -1.31 -0.70 -4.36
C THR A 25 -2.52 0.17 -4.05
N ILE A 26 -2.57 1.40 -4.56
CA ILE A 26 -3.72 2.30 -4.41
C ILE A 26 -4.96 1.66 -5.07
N ASP A 27 -4.84 1.21 -6.31
CA ASP A 27 -5.94 0.61 -7.06
C ASP A 27 -6.50 -0.62 -6.34
N TRP A 28 -5.62 -1.52 -5.87
CA TRP A 28 -6.03 -2.69 -5.07
C TRP A 28 -6.69 -2.30 -3.74
N TYR A 29 -6.16 -1.29 -3.05
CA TYR A 29 -6.76 -0.83 -1.81
C TYR A 29 -8.19 -0.34 -2.05
N PHE A 30 -8.42 0.48 -3.07
CA PHE A 30 -9.76 0.97 -3.40
C PHE A 30 -10.66 -0.09 -4.03
N SER A 31 -10.13 -1.10 -4.71
CA SER A 31 -10.96 -2.20 -5.25
C SER A 31 -11.57 -3.09 -4.16
N THR A 32 -11.04 -3.05 -2.94
CA THR A 32 -11.49 -3.89 -1.83
C THR A 32 -12.22 -3.13 -0.72
N LYS A 33 -12.36 -1.81 -0.86
CA LYS A 33 -13.02 -0.93 0.13
C LYS A 33 -14.15 -0.17 -0.54
N ASP A 34 -15.30 -0.10 0.14
CA ASP A 34 -16.40 0.78 -0.23
C ASP A 34 -16.23 2.14 0.49
N PRO A 35 -15.89 3.23 -0.22
CA PRO A 35 -15.71 4.55 0.40
C PRO A 35 -16.96 5.04 1.13
N GLU A 36 -18.16 4.71 0.65
CA GLU A 36 -19.40 5.15 1.28
C GLU A 36 -19.65 4.41 2.60
N ALA A 37 -19.34 3.12 2.67
CA ALA A 37 -19.40 2.37 3.93
C ALA A 37 -18.40 2.89 4.96
N ILE A 38 -17.19 3.29 4.52
CA ILE A 38 -16.21 3.91 5.41
C ILE A 38 -16.70 5.28 5.88
N ARG A 39 -17.25 6.12 5.00
CA ARG A 39 -17.76 7.45 5.38
C ARG A 39 -18.84 7.37 6.46
N ARG A 40 -19.75 6.40 6.38
CA ARG A 40 -20.81 6.18 7.39
C ARG A 40 -20.29 5.78 8.77
N THR A 41 -19.07 5.25 8.86
CA THR A 41 -18.50 4.70 10.10
C THR A 41 -17.15 5.31 10.46
N LEU A 42 -16.79 6.44 9.83
CA LEU A 42 -15.46 7.03 9.98
C LEU A 42 -15.25 7.52 11.41
N ASP A 43 -16.20 8.26 11.96
CA ASP A 43 -16.09 8.87 13.29
C ASP A 43 -15.89 7.83 14.40
N THR A 44 -16.56 6.67 14.32
CA THR A 44 -16.40 5.59 15.30
C THR A 44 -15.10 4.81 15.10
N ARG A 45 -14.68 4.56 13.85
CA ARG A 45 -13.42 3.85 13.55
C ARG A 45 -12.16 4.61 13.97
N LEU A 46 -12.24 5.92 14.15
CA LEU A 46 -11.10 6.74 14.57
C LEU A 46 -10.76 6.58 16.06
N THR A 47 -11.74 6.24 16.89
CA THR A 47 -11.61 6.18 18.35
C THR A 47 -11.81 4.78 18.91
N GLU A 48 -12.56 3.92 18.24
CA GLU A 48 -12.87 2.57 18.70
C GLU A 48 -11.95 1.53 18.06
N ARG A 49 -11.49 0.57 18.86
CA ARG A 49 -10.78 -0.60 18.36
C ARG A 49 -11.83 -1.56 17.81
N GLN A 50 -11.78 -1.83 16.51
CA GLN A 50 -12.64 -2.86 15.92
C GLN A 50 -12.33 -4.22 16.58
N PRO A 51 -13.36 -5.02 16.93
CA PRO A 51 -13.17 -6.33 17.54
C PRO A 51 -12.43 -7.31 16.61
#